data_AF-A0ABD2MEI6-F1
#
_entry.id   AF-A0ABD2MEI6-F1
#
_cell.length_a   1.000
_cell.length_b   1.000
_cell.length_c   1.000
_cell.angle_alpha   90.00
_cell.angle_beta   90.00
_cell.angle_gamma   90.00
#
_symmetry.space_group_name_H-M   'P 1'
#
loop_
_entity.id
_entity.type
_entity.pdbx_description
1 polymer ?
#
loop_
_entity_poly.entity_id
_entity_poly.type
_entity_poly.pdbx_seq_one_letter_code
_entity_poly.pdbx_strand_id
1 'polypeptide(L)'
;MEDVELLGPHISRALDCNHWIEEMTTGLLQHCVAVLKLCHLLTEKVTKIPLVQQKQQQRPAELNEFICKATTQIVPRFEALLRSMASKEVEIRVLEARVGALSSACWSLVVPLSLASPKHKDQLVGIVQEMDFHMTMLQMALNKANELEEEQREELTNKSQLAAASTSQLQGNDRILRQEQQPNGRILIGEDGTSKARDSENEAVPSLLADEAPADPATQ
;
A
#
# COMPACT_ATOMS: atom_id res chain seq x y z
N MET A 1 -11.87 18.70 -23.19
CA MET A 1 -13.31 18.29 -23.22
C MET A 1 -13.50 17.08 -24.11
N GLU A 2 -12.82 17.02 -25.27
CA GLU A 2 -12.61 15.78 -26.02
C GLU A 2 -12.07 14.65 -25.10
N ASP A 3 -11.27 14.98 -24.09
CA ASP A 3 -10.73 14.02 -23.11
C ASP A 3 -11.80 13.22 -22.35
N VAL A 4 -12.96 13.82 -22.09
CA VAL A 4 -14.09 13.16 -21.40
C VAL A 4 -14.78 12.18 -22.34
N GLU A 5 -14.97 12.59 -23.59
CA GLU A 5 -15.64 11.79 -24.62
C GLU A 5 -14.78 10.60 -25.06
N LEU A 6 -13.45 10.77 -25.05
CA LEU A 6 -12.48 9.71 -25.36
C LEU A 6 -12.28 8.71 -24.20
N LEU A 7 -12.66 9.08 -22.98
CA LEU A 7 -12.48 8.26 -21.79
C LEU A 7 -13.31 6.96 -21.83
N GLY A 8 -14.59 7.06 -22.23
CA GLY A 8 -15.50 5.92 -22.30
C GLY A 8 -15.03 4.81 -23.24
N PRO A 9 -14.72 5.11 -24.52
CA PRO A 9 -14.18 4.14 -25.47
C PRO A 9 -12.84 3.52 -25.03
N HIS A 10 -11.97 4.29 -24.37
CA HIS A 10 -10.70 3.79 -23.86
C HIS A 10 -10.91 2.72 -22.78
N ILE A 11 -11.78 3.00 -21.80
CA ILE A 11 -12.11 2.06 -20.73
C ILE A 11 -12.82 0.82 -21.28
N SER A 12 -13.78 0.98 -22.19
CA SER A 12 -14.47 -0.15 -22.82
C SER A 12 -13.48 -1.08 -23.51
N ARG A 13 -12.58 -0.52 -24.33
CA ARG A 13 -11.57 -1.31 -25.03
C ARG A 13 -10.65 -2.05 -24.06
N ALA A 14 -10.24 -1.40 -22.97
CA ALA A 14 -9.38 -2.03 -21.98
C ALA A 14 -10.10 -3.20 -21.28
N LEU A 15 -11.39 -3.09 -20.98
CA LEU A 15 -12.18 -4.21 -20.46
C LEU A 15 -12.31 -5.33 -21.49
N ASP A 16 -12.65 -4.99 -22.72
CA ASP A 16 -12.81 -5.94 -23.82
C ASP A 16 -11.50 -6.70 -24.09
N CYS A 17 -10.33 -6.08 -24.01
CA CYS A 17 -9.05 -6.76 -24.25
C CYS A 17 -8.62 -7.72 -23.14
N ASN A 18 -9.31 -7.76 -21.99
CA ASN A 18 -8.90 -8.51 -20.80
C ASN A 18 -9.94 -9.55 -20.40
N HIS A 19 -10.21 -10.55 -21.26
CA HIS A 19 -11.24 -11.57 -21.03
C HIS A 19 -11.01 -12.41 -19.76
N TRP A 20 -9.76 -12.49 -19.27
CA TRP A 20 -9.42 -13.15 -18.01
C TRP A 20 -10.12 -12.51 -16.80
N ILE A 21 -10.57 -11.25 -16.91
CA ILE A 21 -11.41 -10.57 -15.91
C ILE A 21 -12.72 -11.33 -15.67
N GLU A 22 -13.27 -11.98 -16.69
CA GLU A 22 -14.53 -12.74 -16.57
C GLU A 22 -14.30 -14.12 -15.93
N GLU A 23 -13.13 -14.72 -16.19
CA GLU A 23 -12.76 -16.05 -15.70
C GLU A 23 -12.18 -16.03 -14.28
N MET A 24 -11.58 -14.91 -13.86
CA MET A 24 -10.87 -14.75 -12.57
C MET A 24 -11.67 -13.84 -11.61
N THR A 25 -12.88 -14.26 -11.23
CA THR A 25 -13.84 -13.45 -10.44
C THR A 25 -14.02 -13.90 -8.98
N THR A 26 -13.14 -14.74 -8.42
CA THR A 26 -13.29 -15.18 -7.03
C THR A 26 -12.51 -14.29 -6.06
N GLY A 27 -13.06 -14.10 -4.86
CA GLY A 27 -12.37 -13.41 -3.76
C GLY A 27 -12.13 -11.92 -4.01
N LEU A 28 -10.90 -11.45 -3.90
CA LEU A 28 -10.57 -10.02 -3.89
C LEU A 28 -10.68 -9.37 -5.27
N LEU A 29 -10.37 -10.13 -6.32
CA LEU A 29 -10.39 -9.63 -7.68
C LEU A 29 -11.81 -9.24 -8.12
N GLN A 30 -12.85 -9.89 -7.58
CA GLN A 30 -14.25 -9.55 -7.85
C GLN A 30 -14.56 -8.08 -7.51
N HIS A 31 -14.00 -7.57 -6.42
CA HIS A 31 -14.20 -6.18 -6.00
C HIS A 31 -13.44 -5.21 -6.90
N CYS A 32 -12.24 -5.59 -7.36
CA CYS A 32 -11.48 -4.79 -8.31
C CYS A 32 -12.20 -4.70 -9.68
N VAL A 33 -12.73 -5.82 -10.16
CA VAL A 33 -13.54 -5.87 -11.39
C VAL A 33 -14.79 -5.01 -11.28
N ALA A 34 -15.50 -5.06 -10.14
CA ALA A 34 -16.66 -4.23 -9.91
C ALA A 34 -16.31 -2.74 -9.96
N VAL A 35 -15.19 -2.34 -9.35
CA VAL A 35 -14.68 -0.95 -9.41
C VAL A 35 -14.34 -0.53 -10.85
N LEU A 36 -13.71 -1.40 -11.65
CA LEU A 36 -13.43 -1.12 -13.06
C LEU A 36 -14.74 -0.93 -13.87
N LYS A 37 -15.75 -1.77 -13.63
CA LYS A 37 -17.08 -1.66 -14.26
C LYS A 37 -17.82 -0.39 -13.83
N LEU A 38 -17.77 -0.02 -12.56
CA LEU A 38 -18.34 1.23 -12.04
C LEU A 38 -17.62 2.46 -12.61
N CYS A 39 -16.30 2.40 -12.77
CA CYS A 39 -15.53 3.43 -13.46
C CYS A 39 -16.00 3.58 -14.91
N HIS A 40 -16.15 2.47 -15.64
CA HIS A 40 -16.70 2.49 -17.00
C HIS A 40 -18.10 3.14 -17.03
N LEU A 41 -19.01 2.66 -16.18
CA LEU A 41 -20.36 3.19 -16.05
C LEU A 41 -20.36 4.69 -15.75
N LEU A 42 -19.52 5.15 -14.81
CA LEU A 42 -19.38 6.55 -14.48
C LEU A 42 -19.02 7.35 -15.73
N THR A 43 -18.01 6.91 -16.47
CA THR A 43 -17.52 7.63 -17.66
C THR A 43 -18.58 7.68 -18.75
N GLU A 44 -19.31 6.59 -19.00
CA GLU A 44 -20.46 6.57 -19.90
C GLU A 44 -21.58 7.54 -19.49
N LYS A 45 -21.84 7.68 -18.19
CA LYS A 45 -22.85 8.65 -17.72
C LYS A 45 -22.36 10.07 -17.93
N VAL A 46 -21.08 10.34 -17.61
CA VAL A 46 -20.50 11.67 -17.73
C VAL A 46 -20.46 12.15 -19.19
N THR A 47 -20.14 11.29 -20.16
CA THR A 47 -20.16 11.68 -21.59
C THR A 47 -21.56 12.08 -22.09
N LYS A 48 -22.62 11.57 -21.46
CA LYS A 48 -24.02 11.86 -21.80
C LYS A 48 -24.53 13.15 -21.15
N ILE A 49 -23.76 13.76 -20.23
CA ILE A 49 -24.12 15.04 -19.62
C ILE A 49 -23.73 16.16 -20.59
N PRO A 50 -24.68 16.96 -21.09
CA PRO A 50 -24.39 18.03 -22.03
C PRO A 50 -23.68 19.19 -21.31
N LEU A 51 -22.35 19.06 -21.13
CA LEU A 51 -21.54 20.09 -20.48
C LEU A 51 -21.43 21.36 -21.35
N VAL A 52 -21.70 21.28 -22.65
CA VAL A 52 -21.65 22.41 -23.61
C VAL A 52 -22.89 23.31 -23.56
N GLN A 53 -24.08 22.77 -23.26
CA GLN A 53 -25.34 23.54 -23.34
C GLN A 53 -25.54 24.52 -22.17
N GLN A 54 -24.76 24.42 -21.10
CA GLN A 54 -24.73 25.44 -20.05
C GLN A 54 -23.89 26.68 -20.39
N LYS A 55 -23.39 26.83 -21.63
CA LYS A 55 -22.82 28.10 -22.10
C LYS A 55 -23.77 29.30 -21.95
N GLN A 56 -25.08 29.08 -21.76
CA GLN A 56 -26.07 30.13 -21.47
C GLN A 56 -26.30 30.40 -19.97
N GLN A 57 -25.71 29.63 -19.06
CA GLN A 57 -25.85 29.81 -17.60
C GLN A 57 -24.49 29.73 -16.92
N GLN A 58 -23.90 30.90 -16.65
CA GLN A 58 -22.95 31.21 -15.56
C GLN A 58 -22.15 30.04 -14.94
N ARG A 59 -21.45 29.21 -15.73
CA ARG A 59 -20.51 28.23 -15.17
C ARG A 59 -19.13 28.90 -15.06
N PRO A 60 -18.50 28.92 -13.87
CA PRO A 60 -17.13 29.41 -13.72
C PRO A 60 -16.17 28.60 -14.61
N ALA A 61 -15.26 29.28 -15.32
CA ALA A 61 -14.25 28.62 -16.16
C ALA A 61 -13.40 27.62 -15.37
N GLU A 62 -13.09 27.96 -14.12
CA GLU A 62 -12.37 27.13 -13.15
C GLU A 62 -13.04 25.76 -12.94
N LEU A 63 -14.38 25.69 -12.93
CA LEU A 63 -15.09 24.43 -12.75
C LEU A 63 -14.86 23.50 -13.94
N ASN A 64 -14.79 24.05 -15.15
CA ASN A 64 -14.53 23.30 -16.36
C ASN A 64 -13.08 22.78 -16.39
N GLU A 65 -12.13 23.59 -15.89
CA GLU A 65 -10.74 23.17 -15.70
C GLU A 65 -10.63 22.03 -14.69
N PHE A 66 -11.31 22.12 -13.54
CA PHE A 66 -11.34 21.04 -12.56
C PHE A 66 -11.90 19.74 -13.13
N ILE A 67 -12.98 19.81 -13.91
CA ILE A 67 -13.54 18.63 -14.60
C ILE A 67 -12.50 18.04 -15.55
N CYS A 68 -11.91 18.84 -16.43
CA CYS A 68 -10.92 18.34 -17.40
C CYS A 68 -9.72 17.72 -16.68
N LYS A 69 -9.17 18.40 -15.67
CA LYS A 69 -8.05 17.91 -14.87
C LYS A 69 -8.40 16.59 -14.21
N ALA A 70 -9.57 16.48 -13.56
CA ALA A 70 -10.01 15.23 -12.93
C ALA A 70 -10.20 14.09 -13.95
N THR A 71 -10.72 14.38 -15.15
CA THR A 71 -10.85 13.39 -16.23
C THR A 71 -9.51 12.81 -16.66
N THR A 72 -8.48 13.65 -16.86
CA THR A 72 -7.14 13.16 -17.27
C THR A 72 -6.50 12.20 -16.28
N GLN A 73 -6.97 12.23 -15.02
CA GLN A 73 -6.44 11.42 -13.93
C GLN A 73 -7.03 10.01 -13.89
N ILE A 74 -8.15 9.74 -14.58
CA ILE A 74 -8.85 8.46 -14.52
C ILE A 74 -8.11 7.36 -15.29
N VAL A 75 -7.75 7.59 -16.56
CA VAL A 75 -7.09 6.57 -17.40
C VAL A 75 -5.83 6.00 -16.73
N PRO A 76 -4.87 6.80 -16.23
CA PRO A 76 -3.65 6.25 -15.65
C PRO A 76 -3.92 5.38 -14.41
N ARG A 77 -4.97 5.69 -13.64
CA ARG A 77 -5.35 4.92 -12.45
C ARG A 77 -6.09 3.65 -12.81
N PHE A 78 -6.97 3.72 -13.81
CA PHE A 78 -7.66 2.57 -14.36
C PHE A 78 -6.65 1.53 -14.88
N GLU A 79 -5.70 1.97 -15.71
CA GLU A 79 -4.63 1.13 -16.25
C GLU A 79 -3.72 0.56 -15.17
N ALA A 80 -3.42 1.35 -14.12
CA ALA A 80 -2.59 0.88 -13.01
C ALA A 80 -3.29 -0.23 -12.20
N LEU A 81 -4.60 -0.13 -11.98
CA LEU A 81 -5.39 -1.18 -11.34
C LEU A 81 -5.42 -2.44 -12.22
N LEU A 82 -5.74 -2.28 -13.50
CA LEU A 82 -5.78 -3.37 -14.47
C LEU A 82 -4.45 -4.13 -14.53
N ARG A 83 -3.33 -3.41 -14.59
CA ARG A 83 -1.98 -4.00 -14.56
C ARG A 83 -1.68 -4.75 -13.26
N SER A 84 -2.14 -4.23 -12.13
CA SER A 84 -1.93 -4.87 -10.83
C SER A 84 -2.71 -6.19 -10.72
N MET A 85 -3.91 -6.24 -11.28
CA MET A 85 -4.73 -7.45 -11.35
C MET A 85 -4.17 -8.49 -12.33
N ALA A 86 -3.50 -8.04 -13.41
CA ALA A 86 -2.83 -8.92 -14.36
C ALA A 86 -1.44 -9.42 -13.89
N SER A 87 -1.01 -9.04 -12.69
CA SER A 87 0.27 -9.46 -12.13
C SER A 87 0.29 -10.97 -11.84
N LYS A 88 1.46 -11.61 -12.02
CA LYS A 88 1.68 -13.01 -11.64
C LYS A 88 1.48 -13.23 -10.14
N GLU A 89 1.91 -12.26 -9.34
CA GLU A 89 1.76 -12.24 -7.89
C GLU A 89 0.86 -11.06 -7.56
N VAL A 90 -0.38 -11.37 -7.18
CA VAL A 90 -1.41 -10.37 -6.88
C VAL A 90 -1.32 -10.00 -5.40
N GLU A 91 -0.80 -8.81 -5.12
CA GLU A 91 -0.69 -8.29 -3.77
C GLU A 91 -1.95 -7.50 -3.36
N ILE A 92 -2.61 -7.95 -2.28
CA ILE A 92 -3.81 -7.29 -1.76
C ILE A 92 -3.59 -5.82 -1.37
N ARG A 93 -2.41 -5.48 -0.82
CA ARG A 93 -2.03 -4.10 -0.46
C ARG A 93 -1.97 -3.20 -1.69
N VAL A 94 -1.41 -3.71 -2.79
CA VAL A 94 -1.34 -2.97 -4.05
C VAL A 94 -2.72 -2.80 -4.65
N LEU A 95 -3.56 -3.84 -4.65
CA LEU A 95 -4.93 -3.74 -5.14
C LEU A 95 -5.75 -2.70 -4.37
N GLU A 96 -5.71 -2.73 -3.03
CA GLU A 96 -6.40 -1.76 -2.17
C GLU A 96 -5.96 -0.33 -2.49
N ALA A 97 -4.65 -0.07 -2.57
CA ALA A 97 -4.13 1.24 -2.88
C ALA A 97 -4.54 1.74 -4.27
N ARG A 98 -4.57 0.84 -5.27
CA ARG A 98 -4.95 1.18 -6.66
C ARG A 98 -6.45 1.42 -6.80
N VAL A 99 -7.27 0.61 -6.13
CA VAL A 99 -8.72 0.84 -6.04
C VAL A 99 -9.00 2.19 -5.36
N GLY A 100 -8.38 2.46 -4.21
CA GLY A 100 -8.54 3.73 -3.51
C GLY A 100 -8.10 4.94 -4.35
N ALA A 101 -6.99 4.82 -5.08
CA ALA A 101 -6.54 5.86 -5.99
C ALA A 101 -7.56 6.13 -7.12
N LEU A 102 -8.10 5.07 -7.74
CA LEU A 102 -9.11 5.18 -8.80
C LEU A 102 -10.42 5.78 -8.28
N SER A 103 -10.94 5.29 -7.15
CA SER A 103 -12.14 5.83 -6.49
C SER A 103 -11.96 7.32 -6.18
N SER A 104 -10.79 7.73 -5.66
CA SER A 104 -10.49 9.14 -5.37
C SER A 104 -10.49 10.02 -6.63
N ALA A 105 -10.01 9.51 -7.77
CA ALA A 105 -10.09 10.25 -9.04
C ALA A 105 -11.52 10.35 -9.56
N CYS A 106 -12.32 9.29 -9.41
CA CYS A 106 -13.74 9.32 -9.74
C CYS A 106 -14.49 10.35 -8.86
N TRP A 107 -14.22 10.40 -7.55
CA TRP A 107 -14.74 11.43 -6.65
C TRP A 107 -14.34 12.84 -7.10
N SER A 108 -13.07 13.03 -7.45
CA SER A 108 -12.54 14.32 -7.94
C SER A 108 -13.23 14.79 -9.23
N LEU A 109 -13.77 13.87 -10.04
CA LEU A 109 -14.58 14.18 -11.21
C LEU A 109 -16.06 14.43 -10.85
N VAL A 110 -16.64 13.60 -9.97
CA VAL A 110 -18.05 13.65 -9.59
C VAL A 110 -18.39 14.93 -8.81
N VAL A 111 -17.52 15.39 -7.91
CA VAL A 111 -17.76 16.60 -7.10
C VAL A 111 -18.03 17.84 -7.97
N PRO A 112 -17.13 18.25 -8.88
CA PRO A 112 -17.38 19.43 -9.72
C PRO A 112 -18.54 19.21 -10.70
N LEU A 113 -18.74 17.98 -11.20
CA LEU A 113 -19.88 17.67 -12.06
C LEU A 113 -21.22 17.74 -11.35
N SER A 114 -21.27 17.36 -10.07
CA SER A 114 -22.47 17.41 -9.24
C SER A 114 -22.87 18.86 -8.93
N LEU A 115 -21.89 19.76 -8.81
CA LEU A 115 -22.12 21.20 -8.72
C LEU A 115 -22.59 21.79 -10.05
N ALA A 116 -22.00 21.36 -11.17
CA ALA A 116 -22.37 21.81 -12.51
C ALA A 116 -23.77 21.31 -12.94
N SER A 117 -24.12 20.07 -12.56
CA SER A 117 -25.33 19.39 -12.99
C SER A 117 -26.06 18.71 -11.82
N PRO A 118 -26.78 19.50 -10.98
CA PRO A 118 -27.50 18.96 -9.82
C PRO A 118 -28.48 17.83 -10.17
N LYS A 119 -29.04 17.85 -11.39
CA LYS A 119 -29.96 16.82 -11.90
C LYS A 119 -29.35 15.41 -11.91
N HIS A 120 -28.04 15.30 -12.11
CA HIS A 120 -27.35 14.01 -12.21
C HIS A 120 -26.59 13.66 -10.93
N LYS A 121 -26.61 14.53 -9.91
CA LYS A 121 -25.84 14.38 -8.67
C LYS A 121 -26.06 13.02 -8.03
N ASP A 122 -27.30 12.67 -7.70
CA ASP A 122 -27.59 11.45 -6.93
C ASP A 122 -27.17 10.18 -7.69
N GLN A 123 -27.32 10.19 -9.02
CA GLN A 123 -26.85 9.09 -9.87
C GLN A 123 -25.32 8.97 -9.86
N LEU A 124 -24.60 10.07 -10.05
CA LEU A 124 -23.14 10.07 -10.08
C LEU A 124 -22.54 9.73 -8.72
N VAL A 125 -23.11 10.30 -7.66
CA VAL A 125 -22.72 10.03 -6.26
C VAL A 125 -22.98 8.56 -5.91
N GLY A 126 -24.12 7.99 -6.32
CA GLY A 126 -24.40 6.57 -6.10
C GLY A 126 -23.34 5.64 -6.70
N ILE A 127 -22.83 5.96 -7.90
CA ILE A 127 -21.79 5.15 -8.55
C ILE A 127 -20.49 5.16 -7.74
N VAL A 128 -20.03 6.34 -7.29
CA VAL A 128 -18.79 6.43 -6.50
C VAL A 128 -18.93 5.88 -5.07
N GLN A 129 -20.12 5.97 -4.47
CA GLN A 129 -20.42 5.29 -3.21
C GLN A 129 -20.36 3.77 -3.33
N GLU A 130 -20.80 3.21 -4.46
CA GLU A 130 -20.66 1.78 -4.72
C GLU A 130 -19.19 1.37 -4.93
N MET A 131 -18.36 2.26 -5.51
CA MET A 131 -16.91 2.06 -5.54
C MET A 131 -16.31 2.03 -4.13
N ASP A 132 -16.75 2.92 -3.22
CA ASP A 132 -16.30 2.96 -1.82
C ASP A 132 -16.71 1.70 -1.04
N PHE A 133 -17.87 1.12 -1.35
CA PHE A 133 -18.28 -0.17 -0.80
C PHE A 133 -17.26 -1.26 -1.15
N HIS A 134 -16.87 -1.38 -2.42
CA HIS A 134 -15.87 -2.36 -2.85
C HIS A 134 -14.47 -2.10 -2.27
N MET A 135 -14.09 -0.84 -2.13
CA MET A 135 -12.86 -0.46 -1.42
C MET A 135 -12.90 -0.93 0.04
N THR A 136 -14.02 -0.71 0.74
CA THR A 136 -14.21 -1.16 2.13
C THR A 136 -14.08 -2.68 2.25
N MET A 137 -14.65 -3.44 1.32
CA MET A 137 -14.51 -4.91 1.30
C MET A 137 -13.06 -5.36 1.15
N LEU A 138 -12.27 -4.68 0.30
CA LEU A 138 -10.83 -4.95 0.16
C LEU A 138 -10.06 -4.61 1.43
N GLN A 139 -10.38 -3.49 2.08
CA GLN A 139 -9.75 -3.10 3.34
C GLN A 139 -10.06 -4.09 4.47
N MET A 140 -11.30 -4.56 4.57
CA MET A 140 -11.67 -5.60 5.54
C MET A 140 -10.86 -6.88 5.32
N ALA A 141 -10.70 -7.30 4.06
CA ALA A 141 -9.92 -8.48 3.74
C ALA A 141 -8.41 -8.28 4.00
N LEU A 142 -7.88 -7.07 3.76
CA LEU A 142 -6.51 -6.71 4.09
C LEU A 142 -6.26 -6.74 5.59
N ASN A 143 -7.17 -6.18 6.38
CA ASN A 143 -7.08 -6.22 7.83
C ASN A 143 -7.11 -7.66 8.34
N LYS A 144 -7.99 -8.50 7.79
CA LYS A 144 -8.05 -9.92 8.15
C LYS A 144 -6.76 -10.67 7.79
N ALA A 145 -6.16 -10.36 6.64
CA ALA A 145 -4.87 -10.95 6.25
C ALA A 145 -3.75 -10.53 7.22
N ASN A 146 -3.71 -9.25 7.63
CA ASN A 146 -2.74 -8.77 8.61
C ASN A 146 -2.90 -9.44 9.98
N GLU A 147 -4.13 -9.59 10.48
CA GLU A 147 -4.40 -10.30 11.74
C GLU A 147 -3.86 -11.73 11.71
N LEU A 148 -4.09 -12.46 10.61
CA LEU A 148 -3.59 -13.83 10.45
C LEU A 148 -2.06 -13.89 10.37
N GLU A 149 -1.43 -12.92 9.71
CA GLU A 149 0.04 -12.81 9.66
C GLU A 149 0.63 -12.53 11.05
N GLU A 150 -0.03 -11.69 11.86
CA GLU A 150 0.36 -11.39 13.23
C GLU A 150 0.20 -12.62 14.14
N GLU A 151 -0.95 -13.30 14.09
CA GLU A 151 -1.20 -14.54 14.85
C GLU A 151 -0.15 -15.62 14.53
N GLN A 152 0.16 -15.83 13.24
CA GLN A 152 1.20 -16.78 12.82
C GLN A 152 2.60 -16.38 13.32
N ARG A 153 2.91 -15.09 13.30
CA ARG A 153 4.19 -14.56 13.79
C ARG A 153 4.34 -14.75 15.29
N GLU A 154 3.29 -14.48 16.06
CA GLU A 154 3.27 -14.69 17.51
C GLU A 154 3.43 -16.18 17.85
N GLU A 155 2.73 -17.06 17.14
CA GLU A 155 2.84 -18.51 17.33
C GLU A 155 4.27 -19.02 17.08
N LEU A 156 4.91 -18.56 15.98
CA LEU A 156 6.30 -18.90 15.67
C LEU A 156 7.27 -18.38 16.74
N THR A 157 7.05 -17.16 17.23
CA THR A 157 7.87 -16.55 18.28
C THR A 157 7.77 -17.35 19.58
N ASN A 158 6.56 -17.72 19.98
CA ASN A 158 6.30 -18.54 21.17
C ASN A 158 6.95 -19.93 21.06
N LYS A 159 6.81 -20.60 19.90
CA LYS A 159 7.46 -21.90 19.65
C LYS A 159 8.98 -21.82 19.71
N SER A 160 9.58 -20.76 19.14
CA SER A 160 11.02 -20.54 19.19
C SER A 160 11.53 -20.31 20.62
N GLN A 161 10.78 -19.55 21.44
CA GLN A 161 11.14 -19.30 22.83
C GLN A 161 11.05 -20.58 23.68
N LEU A 162 10.00 -21.39 23.49
CA LEU A 162 9.91 -22.70 24.16
C LEU A 162 11.07 -23.63 23.76
N ALA A 163 11.41 -23.70 22.47
CA ALA A 163 12.53 -24.52 22.00
C ALA A 163 13.88 -24.06 22.59
N ALA A 164 14.12 -22.76 22.69
CA ALA A 164 15.32 -22.21 23.31
C ALA A 164 15.40 -22.49 24.82
N ALA A 165 14.26 -22.41 25.52
CA ALA A 165 14.18 -22.74 26.95
C ALA A 165 14.44 -24.23 27.21
N SER A 166 13.86 -25.13 26.40
CA SER A 166 14.10 -26.58 26.51
C SER A 166 15.56 -26.96 26.22
N THR A 167 16.21 -26.28 25.25
CA THR A 167 17.63 -26.51 24.93
C THR A 167 18.56 -26.05 26.06
N SER A 168 18.23 -24.95 26.72
CA SER A 168 19.00 -24.41 27.85
C SER A 168 18.92 -25.30 29.09
N GLN A 169 17.77 -25.96 29.34
CA GLN A 169 17.65 -26.92 30.45
C GLN A 169 18.43 -28.21 30.22
N LEU A 170 18.51 -28.70 28.97
CA LEU A 170 19.33 -29.86 28.63
C LEU A 170 20.84 -29.56 28.82
N GLN A 171 21.31 -28.38 28.37
CA GLN A 171 22.70 -27.95 28.59
C GLN A 171 23.04 -27.67 30.07
N GLY A 172 22.07 -27.20 30.85
CA GLY A 172 22.20 -27.04 32.30
C GLY A 172 22.39 -28.37 33.02
N ASN A 173 21.63 -29.40 32.64
CA ASN A 173 21.73 -30.72 33.23
C ASN A 173 23.05 -31.44 32.87
N ASP A 174 23.58 -31.25 31.65
CA ASP A 174 24.91 -31.77 31.26
C ASP A 174 26.06 -31.11 32.03
N ARG A 175 25.91 -29.84 32.43
CA ARG A 175 26.89 -29.13 33.28
C ARG A 175 26.88 -29.64 34.72
N ILE A 176 25.71 -29.94 35.28
CA ILE A 176 25.59 -30.48 36.64
C ILE A 176 26.18 -31.89 36.72
N LEU A 177 25.96 -32.74 35.70
CA LEU A 177 26.54 -34.09 35.66
C LEU A 177 28.08 -34.10 35.57
N ARG A 178 28.70 -33.04 35.02
CA ARG A 178 30.17 -32.91 34.96
C ARG A 178 30.79 -32.36 36.25
N GLN A 179 30.01 -31.76 37.14
CA GLN A 179 30.53 -31.17 38.38
C GLN A 179 30.56 -32.15 39.57
N GLU A 180 29.83 -33.28 39.50
CA GLU A 180 29.87 -34.34 40.51
C GLU A 180 31.01 -35.37 40.32
N GLN A 181 31.90 -35.18 39.34
CA GLN A 181 33.14 -35.97 39.19
C GLN A 181 34.40 -35.12 39.45
N GLN A 182 34.53 -34.56 40.65
CA GLN A 182 35.84 -34.20 41.19
C GLN A 182 36.01 -34.76 42.61
N PRO A 183 36.95 -35.71 42.84
CA PRO A 183 37.27 -36.16 44.18
C PRO A 183 38.23 -35.15 44.84
N ASN A 184 37.87 -34.74 46.06
CA ASN A 184 38.71 -34.22 47.14
C ASN A 184 40.17 -33.84 46.81
N GLY A 185 40.47 -32.54 46.84
CA GLY A 185 41.83 -32.02 46.70
C GLY A 185 42.08 -30.74 47.50
N ARG A 186 42.33 -30.90 48.80
CA ARG A 186 43.28 -30.15 49.65
C ARG A 186 43.42 -28.63 49.45
N ILE A 187 42.97 -27.88 50.46
CA ILE A 187 43.37 -26.51 50.75
C ILE A 187 44.88 -26.45 50.98
N LEU A 188 45.59 -25.60 50.24
CA LEU A 188 46.87 -25.03 50.66
C LEU A 188 46.90 -23.53 50.33
N ILE A 189 47.09 -22.78 51.40
CA ILE A 189 47.38 -21.35 51.47
C ILE A 189 48.80 -21.14 50.92
N GLY A 190 48.99 -20.13 50.08
CA GLY A 190 50.30 -19.71 49.58
C GLY A 190 50.24 -18.28 49.08
N GLU A 191 50.99 -17.42 49.77
CA GLU A 191 51.09 -15.96 49.61
C GLU A 191 51.93 -15.54 48.39
N ASP A 192 51.82 -14.23 48.12
CA ASP A 192 52.75 -13.34 47.41
C ASP A 192 52.86 -13.34 45.87
N GLY A 193 52.83 -12.13 45.31
CA GLY A 193 53.23 -11.87 43.93
C GLY A 193 52.68 -10.58 43.32
N THR A 194 53.35 -9.48 43.62
CA THR A 194 53.16 -8.10 43.11
C THR A 194 53.25 -7.92 41.58
N SER A 195 52.67 -6.78 41.16
CA SER A 195 52.98 -5.97 39.95
C SER A 195 52.19 -6.26 38.68
N LYS A 196 51.87 -5.32 37.77
CA LYS A 196 51.82 -3.85 37.70
C LYS A 196 51.38 -3.54 36.26
N ALA A 197 50.48 -2.56 36.11
CA ALA A 197 50.20 -1.67 34.96
C ALA A 197 50.55 -2.09 33.52
N ARG A 198 49.61 -1.86 32.58
CA ARG A 198 49.79 -0.86 31.51
C ARG A 198 48.51 -0.57 30.72
N ASP A 199 48.36 0.73 30.49
CA ASP A 199 47.37 1.46 29.69
C ASP A 199 47.42 1.13 28.19
N SER A 200 46.31 1.45 27.50
CA SER A 200 46.19 2.10 26.17
C SER A 200 44.73 1.92 25.73
N GLU A 201 43.82 2.86 25.97
CA GLU A 201 43.52 4.00 25.08
C GLU A 201 43.56 3.65 23.58
N ASN A 202 42.39 3.59 22.93
CA ASN A 202 42.16 4.44 21.77
C ASN A 202 40.66 4.59 21.45
N GLU A 203 40.13 5.77 21.76
CA GLU A 203 38.99 6.36 21.08
C GLU A 203 39.34 6.64 19.61
N ALA A 204 38.36 6.49 18.72
CA ALA A 204 38.31 7.28 17.49
C ALA A 204 36.86 7.40 17.00
N VAL A 205 36.21 8.47 17.44
CA VAL A 205 35.16 9.18 16.69
C VAL A 205 35.84 10.38 16.03
N PRO A 206 35.48 10.72 14.78
CA PRO A 206 34.91 12.06 14.54
C PRO A 206 33.68 11.96 13.59
N SER A 207 32.50 12.56 13.87
CA SER A 207 32.15 14.00 13.79
C SER A 207 32.62 14.66 12.49
N LEU A 208 31.90 15.52 11.77
CA LEU A 208 30.56 16.11 11.79
C LEU A 208 30.51 16.96 10.48
N LEU A 209 29.32 17.14 9.89
CA LEU A 209 28.84 18.38 9.22
C LEU A 209 29.71 19.16 8.18
N ALA A 210 29.15 19.30 6.96
CA ALA A 210 28.85 20.57 6.24
C ALA A 210 28.65 20.21 4.75
N ASP A 211 27.45 20.33 4.18
CA ASP A 211 26.82 21.56 3.65
C ASP A 211 27.51 22.09 2.38
N GLU A 212 26.89 21.87 1.21
CA GLU A 212 26.78 22.84 0.11
C GLU A 212 26.02 22.23 -1.09
N ALA A 213 24.89 22.85 -1.43
CA ALA A 213 24.38 22.98 -2.80
C ALA A 213 24.44 24.49 -3.14
N PRO A 214 24.09 24.98 -4.35
CA PRO A 214 23.92 24.38 -5.67
C PRO A 214 24.72 25.13 -6.77
N ALA A 215 24.85 24.58 -7.99
CA ALA A 215 25.09 25.42 -9.18
C ALA A 215 24.71 24.70 -10.49
N ASP A 216 23.63 25.19 -11.11
CA ASP A 216 23.49 25.33 -12.56
C ASP A 216 24.26 26.61 -12.98
N PRO A 217 24.94 26.64 -14.13
CA PRO A 217 24.52 27.64 -15.11
C PRO A 217 24.68 27.20 -16.59
N ALA A 218 23.55 27.22 -17.29
CA ALA A 218 23.20 28.20 -18.33
C ALA A 218 24.00 28.27 -19.67
N THR A 219 23.20 28.28 -20.75
CA THR A 219 23.34 29.10 -21.97
C THR A 219 24.30 28.65 -23.08
N GLN A 220 23.74 28.08 -24.15
CA GLN A 220 23.64 28.73 -25.48
C GLN A 220 22.62 28.01 -26.37
#